data_AF-A0A7R9L2D0-F1
#
_entry.id   AF-A0A7R9L2D0-F1
#
_cell.length_a   1.000
_cell.length_b   1.000
_cell.length_c   1.000
_cell.angle_alpha   90.00
_cell.angle_beta   90.00
_cell.angle_gamma   90.00
#
_symmetry.space_group_name_H-M   'P 1'
#
loop_
_entity.id
_entity.type
_entity.pdbx_description
1 polymer ?
#
loop_
_entity_poly.entity_id
_entity_poly.type
_entity_poly.pdbx_seq_one_letter_code
_entity_poly.pdbx_strand_id
1 'polypeptide(L)'
;MVDRCMYYNGWKIVWPMIWALTFAHLAALYGLYLMLFGDIRWQTYIWQNVIHLLTAPGVTAGAHRLWSHRSFKAKWPLRLYLMIAQTLSLQRDIYEWSADHRIHHKYSETDADPHNANRGFFYAHMGWLFVEKHPEVIKKVIN
;
A
#
# COMPACT_ATOMS: atom_id res chain seq x y z
N MET A 1 -28.68 1.42 7.42
CA MET A 1 -29.03 2.04 6.12
C MET A 1 -28.05 3.16 5.79
N VAL A 2 -26.82 2.83 5.35
CA VAL A 2 -25.88 3.82 4.78
C VAL A 2 -25.35 3.27 3.46
N ASP A 3 -26.25 2.83 2.57
CA ASP A 3 -25.90 2.46 1.19
C ASP A 3 -25.89 3.69 0.28
N ARG A 4 -25.18 4.75 0.69
CA ARG A 4 -24.79 5.82 -0.25
C ARG A 4 -23.46 5.44 -0.88
N CYS A 5 -23.46 4.33 -1.62
CA CYS A 5 -22.39 4.03 -2.55
C CYS A 5 -22.47 5.09 -3.66
N MET A 6 -21.75 6.19 -3.50
CA MET A 6 -21.63 7.19 -4.55
C MET A 6 -20.80 6.57 -5.67
N TYR A 7 -21.45 6.25 -6.77
CA TYR A 7 -20.78 5.86 -8.00
C TYR A 7 -20.35 7.15 -8.73
N TYR A 8 -19.09 7.21 -9.17
CA TYR A 8 -18.61 8.29 -10.03
C TYR A 8 -18.08 7.68 -11.33
N ASN A 9 -18.69 8.03 -12.47
CA ASN A 9 -18.36 7.45 -13.78
C ASN A 9 -18.29 5.90 -13.79
N GLY A 10 -19.22 5.24 -13.08
CA GLY A 10 -19.28 3.78 -12.97
C GLY A 10 -18.38 3.17 -11.88
N TRP A 11 -17.53 3.96 -11.22
CA TRP A 11 -16.67 3.49 -10.13
C TRP A 11 -17.35 3.64 -8.78
N LYS A 12 -17.33 2.57 -7.97
CA LYS A 12 -17.77 2.65 -6.58
C LYS A 12 -16.64 3.18 -5.70
N ILE A 13 -16.87 4.35 -5.10
CA ILE A 13 -15.85 5.09 -4.34
C ILE A 13 -15.69 4.55 -2.91
N VAL A 14 -14.45 4.41 -2.46
CA VAL A 14 -14.05 4.02 -1.11
C VAL A 14 -13.62 5.27 -0.32
N TRP A 15 -14.62 6.03 0.15
CA TRP A 15 -14.40 7.29 0.88
C TRP A 15 -13.46 7.20 2.09
N PRO A 16 -13.50 6.14 2.95
CA PRO A 16 -12.58 6.06 4.08
C PRO A 16 -11.11 6.07 3.66
N MET A 17 -10.77 5.44 2.52
CA MET A 17 -9.40 5.42 2.00
C MET A 17 -8.98 6.79 1.47
N ILE A 18 -9.89 7.49 0.78
CA ILE A 18 -9.64 8.87 0.32
C ILE A 18 -9.31 9.77 1.51
N TRP A 19 -10.14 9.72 2.56
CA TRP A 19 -9.91 10.52 3.75
C TRP A 19 -8.59 10.16 4.44
N ALA A 20 -8.35 8.86 4.67
CA ALA A 20 -7.12 8.40 5.32
C ALA A 20 -5.85 8.85 4.57
N LEU A 21 -5.81 8.69 3.25
CA LEU A 21 -4.67 9.13 2.45
C LEU A 21 -4.58 10.65 2.38
N THR A 22 -5.69 11.38 2.30
CA THR A 22 -5.69 12.85 2.33
C THR A 22 -5.07 13.35 3.64
N PHE A 23 -5.53 12.83 4.79
CA PHE A 23 -4.98 13.19 6.09
C PHE A 23 -3.50 12.82 6.21
N ALA A 24 -3.09 11.64 5.71
CA ALA A 24 -1.69 11.22 5.73
C ALA A 24 -0.80 12.18 4.92
N HIS A 25 -1.23 12.61 3.73
CA HIS A 25 -0.46 13.55 2.91
C HIS A 25 -0.40 14.95 3.53
N LEU A 26 -1.51 15.45 4.08
CA LEU A 26 -1.52 16.74 4.79
C LEU A 26 -0.62 16.71 6.03
N ALA A 27 -0.66 15.61 6.80
CA ALA A 27 0.23 15.43 7.94
C ALA A 27 1.70 15.34 7.52
N ALA A 28 2.01 14.68 6.39
CA ALA A 28 3.36 14.62 5.85
C ALA A 28 3.87 16.00 5.40
N LEU A 29 3.03 16.80 4.72
CA LEU A 29 3.37 18.17 4.32
C LEU A 29 3.62 19.07 5.54
N TYR A 30 2.77 18.95 6.56
CA TYR A 30 2.96 19.69 7.81
C TYR A 30 4.21 19.22 8.57
N GLY A 31 4.47 17.91 8.60
CA GLY A 31 5.70 17.35 9.17
C GLY A 31 6.95 17.87 8.46
N LEU A 32 6.93 17.94 7.13
CA LEU A 32 8.01 18.52 6.34
C LEU A 32 8.21 20.01 6.65
N TYR A 33 7.12 20.78 6.77
CA TYR A 33 7.19 22.18 7.20
C TYR A 33 7.87 22.32 8.57
N LEU A 34 7.48 21.50 9.56
CA LEU A 34 8.11 21.51 10.87
C LEU A 34 9.59 21.07 10.83
N MET A 35 9.95 20.15 9.95
CA MET A 35 11.35 19.73 9.76
C MET A 35 12.23 20.80 9.11
N LEU A 36 11.65 21.69 8.29
CA LEU A 36 12.43 22.74 7.63
C LEU A 36 12.49 24.03 8.44
N PHE A 37 11.43 24.35 9.18
CA PHE A 37 11.26 25.66 9.82
C PHE A 37 10.97 25.59 11.32
N GLY A 38 10.68 24.41 11.85
CA GLY A 38 10.37 24.21 13.27
C GLY A 38 11.62 23.91 14.12
N ASP A 39 11.49 24.16 15.42
CA ASP A 39 12.51 23.80 16.41
C ASP A 39 12.37 22.31 16.79
N ILE A 40 12.79 21.44 15.88
CA ILE A 40 12.78 19.99 16.08
C ILE A 40 14.15 19.53 16.57
N ARG A 41 14.14 18.71 17.63
CA ARG A 41 15.32 17.99 18.10
C ARG A 41 15.94 17.13 17.00
N TRP A 42 17.25 17.24 16.78
CA TRP A 42 17.97 16.49 15.74
C TRP A 42 17.75 14.96 15.83
N GLN A 43 17.50 14.42 17.03
CA GLN A 43 17.17 13.02 17.25
C GLN A 43 15.92 12.56 16.49
N THR A 44 14.93 13.44 16.29
CA THR A 44 13.70 13.14 15.54
C THR A 44 14.00 12.81 14.08
N TYR A 45 14.95 13.53 13.46
CA TYR A 45 15.37 13.27 12.08
C TYR A 45 16.01 11.89 11.96
N ILE A 46 16.89 11.54 12.90
CA ILE A 46 17.52 10.21 12.94
C ILE A 46 16.46 9.15 13.17
N TRP A 47 15.57 9.35 14.14
CA TRP A 47 14.51 8.40 14.47
C TRP A 47 13.62 8.11 13.27
N GLN A 48 13.20 9.15 12.54
CA GLN A 48 12.39 9.01 11.32
C GLN A 48 13.12 8.17 10.25
N ASN A 49 14.40 8.42 10.02
CA ASN A 49 15.19 7.64 9.06
C ASN A 49 15.38 6.19 9.51
N VAL A 50 15.65 5.96 10.79
CA VAL A 50 15.79 4.60 11.36
C VAL A 50 14.48 3.81 11.19
N ILE A 51 13.33 4.40 11.56
CA ILE A 51 12.04 3.74 11.39
C ILE A 51 11.74 3.46 9.92
N HIS A 52 12.04 4.39 9.01
CA HIS A 52 11.88 4.17 7.58
C HIS A 52 12.71 2.97 7.09
N LEU A 53 13.99 2.91 7.45
CA LEU A 53 14.90 1.83 7.05
C LEU A 53 14.52 0.47 7.66
N LEU A 54 13.97 0.45 8.88
CA LEU A 54 13.48 -0.78 9.50
C LEU A 54 12.14 -1.26 8.93
N THR A 55 11.33 -0.34 8.40
CA THR A 55 10.00 -0.64 7.86
C THR A 55 10.06 -1.09 6.39
N ALA A 56 10.89 -0.44 5.57
CA ALA A 56 10.97 -0.70 4.12
C ALA A 56 11.24 -2.18 3.72
N PRO A 57 12.05 -2.96 4.47
CA PRO A 57 12.23 -4.39 4.22
C PRO A 57 10.94 -5.21 4.36
N GLY A 58 9.98 -4.78 5.17
CA GLY A 58 8.69 -5.45 5.33
C GLY A 58 7.96 -5.62 3.99
N VAL A 59 7.92 -4.57 3.17
CA VAL A 59 7.34 -4.60 1.82
C VAL A 59 8.30 -5.27 0.84
N THR A 60 9.54 -4.80 0.77
CA THR A 60 10.48 -5.16 -0.31
C THR A 60 11.05 -6.58 -0.17
N ALA A 61 11.53 -6.95 1.02
CA ALA A 61 12.07 -8.27 1.29
C ALA A 61 10.97 -9.25 1.75
N GLY A 62 10.00 -8.76 2.53
CA GLY A 62 8.86 -9.53 3.03
C GLY A 62 7.78 -9.73 1.98
N ALA A 63 6.81 -8.83 1.91
CA ALA A 63 5.60 -8.96 1.10
C ALA A 63 5.91 -9.30 -0.36
N HIS A 64 6.88 -8.60 -0.95
CA HIS A 64 7.30 -8.77 -2.33
C HIS A 64 8.12 -10.06 -2.55
N ARG A 65 9.36 -10.13 -2.04
CA ARG A 65 10.29 -11.22 -2.39
C ARG A 65 10.01 -12.53 -1.65
N LEU A 66 9.72 -12.48 -0.36
CA LEU A 66 9.50 -13.68 0.45
C LEU A 66 8.11 -14.26 0.24
N TRP A 67 7.04 -13.48 0.42
CA TRP A 67 5.67 -13.99 0.43
C TRP A 67 5.04 -14.04 -0.96
N SER A 68 5.23 -13.04 -1.81
CA SER A 68 4.64 -13.05 -3.17
C SER A 68 5.42 -13.95 -4.12
N HIS A 69 6.73 -13.72 -4.26
CA HIS A 69 7.58 -14.40 -5.25
C HIS A 69 8.30 -15.64 -4.75
N ARG A 70 8.32 -15.89 -3.45
CA ARG A 70 9.03 -17.03 -2.83
C ARG A 70 10.50 -17.14 -3.27
N SER A 71 11.17 -16.00 -3.49
CA SER A 71 12.54 -15.95 -4.03
C SER A 71 13.60 -16.48 -3.06
N PHE A 72 13.28 -16.60 -1.78
CA PHE A 72 14.15 -17.18 -0.76
C PHE A 72 13.35 -17.80 0.40
N LYS A 73 14.01 -18.58 1.25
CA LYS A 73 13.44 -19.13 2.49
C LYS A 73 14.01 -18.39 3.70
N ALA A 74 13.15 -17.97 4.63
CA ALA A 74 13.55 -17.28 5.86
C ALA A 74 13.24 -18.13 7.09
N LYS A 75 14.17 -18.14 8.07
CA LYS A 75 13.91 -18.71 9.41
C LYS A 75 12.94 -17.80 10.19
N TRP A 76 12.34 -18.34 11.24
CA TRP A 76 11.29 -17.68 12.02
C TRP A 76 11.66 -16.26 12.52
N PRO A 77 12.87 -15.97 13.05
CA PRO A 77 13.19 -14.62 13.52
C PRO A 77 13.11 -13.56 12.42
N LEU A 78 13.63 -13.86 11.23
CA LEU A 78 13.55 -12.95 10.09
C LEU A 78 12.10 -12.80 9.60
N ARG A 79 11.32 -13.89 9.58
CA ARG A 79 9.89 -13.82 9.25
C ARG A 79 9.14 -12.91 10.22
N LEU A 80 9.39 -13.03 11.52
CA LEU A 80 8.76 -12.18 12.53
C LEU A 80 9.10 -10.71 12.34
N TYR A 81 10.39 -10.40 12.15
CA TYR A 81 10.82 -9.03 11.84
C TYR A 81 10.10 -8.48 10.60
N LEU A 82 10.10 -9.22 9.50
CA LEU A 82 9.46 -8.79 8.25
C LEU A 82 7.93 -8.63 8.40
N MET A 83 7.29 -9.42 9.26
CA MET A 83 5.86 -9.27 9.56
C MET A 83 5.58 -7.96 10.30
N ILE A 84 6.37 -7.66 11.34
CA ILE A 84 6.24 -6.40 12.10
C ILE A 84 6.55 -5.21 11.18
N ALA A 85 7.63 -5.28 10.39
CA ALA A 85 7.98 -4.24 9.43
C ALA A 85 6.88 -4.03 8.37
N GLN A 86 6.23 -5.11 7.89
CA GLN A 86 5.09 -4.96 6.97
C GLN A 86 3.92 -4.26 7.64
N THR A 87 3.59 -4.59 8.89
CA THR A 87 2.52 -3.92 9.65
C THR A 87 2.79 -2.42 9.79
N LEU A 88 4.05 -2.03 10.05
CA LEU A 88 4.46 -0.62 10.13
C LEU A 88 4.41 0.12 8.78
N SER A 89 4.41 -0.61 7.66
CA SER A 89 4.35 0.01 6.33
C SER A 89 2.96 0.51 5.95
N LEU A 90 1.92 0.03 6.65
CA LEU A 90 0.51 0.36 6.41
C LEU A 90 0.03 0.06 4.98
N GLN A 91 0.68 -0.86 4.27
CA GLN A 91 0.29 -1.29 2.91
C GLN A 91 -0.59 -2.55 2.92
N ARG A 92 -1.61 -2.61 3.77
CA ARG A 92 -2.46 -3.81 4.00
C ARG A 92 -1.68 -5.01 4.56
N ASP A 93 -2.41 -6.06 4.94
CA ASP A 93 -1.80 -7.28 5.46
C ASP A 93 -1.07 -8.06 4.36
N ILE A 94 -0.22 -8.99 4.80
CA ILE A 94 0.66 -9.77 3.93
C ILE A 94 -0.13 -10.61 2.92
N TYR A 95 -1.29 -11.15 3.30
CA TYR A 95 -2.06 -12.01 2.43
C TYR A 95 -2.68 -11.21 1.30
N GLU A 96 -3.35 -10.10 1.62
CA GLU A 96 -3.96 -9.25 0.60
C GLU A 96 -2.90 -8.64 -0.33
N TRP A 97 -1.82 -8.08 0.23
CA TRP A 97 -0.73 -7.51 -0.58
C TRP A 97 -0.13 -8.56 -1.53
N SER A 98 0.12 -9.77 -1.02
CA SER A 98 0.72 -10.83 -1.85
C SER A 98 -0.22 -11.37 -2.92
N ALA A 99 -1.53 -11.40 -2.65
CA ALA A 99 -2.53 -11.80 -3.63
C ALA A 99 -2.60 -10.79 -4.78
N ASP A 100 -2.76 -9.51 -4.44
CA ASP A 100 -2.82 -8.41 -5.41
C ASP A 100 -1.55 -8.36 -6.26
N HIS A 101 -0.38 -8.51 -5.63
CA HIS A 101 0.92 -8.46 -6.33
C HIS A 101 1.11 -9.60 -7.33
N ARG A 102 0.68 -10.82 -6.99
CA ARG A 102 0.73 -11.97 -7.91
C ARG A 102 -0.24 -11.79 -9.08
N ILE A 103 -1.42 -11.24 -8.82
CA ILE A 103 -2.42 -10.95 -9.84
C ILE A 103 -1.89 -9.87 -10.78
N HIS A 104 -1.32 -8.79 -10.25
CA HIS A 104 -0.67 -7.74 -11.02
C HIS A 104 0.38 -8.33 -11.98
N HIS A 105 1.30 -9.16 -11.49
CA HIS A 105 2.30 -9.77 -12.37
C HIS A 105 1.71 -10.71 -13.42
N LYS A 106 0.67 -11.47 -13.08
CA LYS A 106 0.08 -12.46 -14.00
C LYS A 106 -0.81 -11.82 -15.07
N TYR A 107 -1.48 -10.73 -14.74
CA TYR A 107 -2.50 -10.08 -15.59
C TYR A 107 -2.21 -8.61 -15.83
N SER A 108 -0.93 -8.21 -15.78
CA SER A 108 -0.48 -6.83 -15.94
C SER A 108 -1.13 -6.17 -17.14
N GLU A 109 -1.54 -4.91 -16.96
CA GLU A 109 -2.15 -4.09 -18.01
C GLU A 109 -3.52 -4.57 -18.53
N THR A 110 -4.17 -5.50 -17.81
CA THR A 110 -5.55 -5.94 -18.08
C THR A 110 -6.52 -5.48 -17.00
N ASP A 111 -7.82 -5.71 -17.19
CA ASP A 111 -8.85 -5.44 -16.18
C ASP A 111 -8.74 -6.28 -14.91
N ALA A 112 -7.94 -7.35 -14.94
CA ALA A 112 -7.61 -8.14 -13.77
C ALA A 112 -6.39 -7.61 -13.00
N ASP A 113 -5.67 -6.60 -13.49
CA ASP A 113 -4.60 -5.92 -12.75
C ASP A 113 -5.20 -4.89 -11.77
N PRO A 114 -4.97 -5.03 -10.44
CA PRO A 114 -5.49 -4.08 -9.45
C PRO A 114 -5.14 -2.62 -9.77
N HIS A 115 -3.93 -2.38 -10.27
CA HIS A 115 -3.38 -1.05 -10.54
C HIS A 115 -2.91 -0.92 -12.00
N ASN A 116 -3.75 -1.43 -12.92
CA ASN A 116 -3.60 -1.33 -14.38
C ASN A 116 -3.13 0.06 -14.85
N ALA A 117 -1.93 0.15 -15.45
CA ALA A 117 -1.36 1.42 -15.88
C ALA A 117 -2.04 2.02 -17.11
N ASN A 118 -2.73 1.21 -17.94
CA ASN A 118 -3.56 1.70 -19.04
C ASN A 118 -4.73 2.59 -18.59
N ARG A 119 -5.10 2.56 -17.29
CA ARG A 119 -6.10 3.48 -16.71
C ARG A 119 -5.51 4.85 -16.33
N GLY A 120 -4.22 5.08 -16.63
CA GLY A 120 -3.52 6.34 -16.46
C GLY A 120 -2.71 6.42 -15.17
N PHE A 121 -1.77 7.38 -15.14
CA PHE A 121 -0.80 7.55 -14.05
C PHE A 121 -1.47 7.66 -12.67
N PHE A 122 -2.50 8.50 -12.54
CA PHE A 122 -3.15 8.71 -11.25
C PHE A 122 -3.80 7.42 -10.73
N TYR A 123 -4.44 6.65 -11.61
CA TYR A 123 -5.06 5.37 -11.24
C TYR A 123 -4.01 4.40 -10.73
N ALA A 124 -2.93 4.16 -11.49
CA ALA A 124 -1.87 3.23 -11.10
C ALA A 124 -1.10 3.66 -9.84
N HIS A 125 -0.96 4.98 -9.62
CA HIS A 125 -0.22 5.51 -8.49
C HIS A 125 -1.01 5.44 -7.17
N MET A 126 -2.26 5.92 -7.16
CA MET A 126 -3.11 5.95 -5.94
C MET A 126 -4.60 5.73 -6.20
N GLY A 127 -5.09 6.08 -7.39
CA GLY A 127 -6.51 6.06 -7.70
C GLY A 127 -7.16 4.69 -7.55
N TRP A 128 -6.42 3.61 -7.79
CA TRP A 128 -6.89 2.24 -7.57
C TRP A 128 -7.27 1.94 -6.11
N LEU A 129 -6.73 2.69 -5.13
CA LEU A 129 -7.08 2.56 -3.71
C LEU A 129 -8.40 3.27 -3.36
N PHE A 130 -8.82 4.24 -4.17
CA PHE A 130 -10.00 5.08 -3.92
C PHE A 130 -11.30 4.46 -4.42
N VAL A 131 -11.22 3.32 -5.09
CA VAL A 131 -12.35 2.64 -5.73
C VAL A 131 -12.36 1.16 -5.36
N GLU A 132 -13.51 0.52 -5.48
CA GLU A 132 -13.55 -0.94 -5.37
C GLU A 132 -12.78 -1.61 -6.51
N LYS A 133 -12.15 -2.75 -6.19
CA LYS A 133 -11.44 -3.57 -7.15
C LYS A 133 -12.37 -3.97 -8.29
N HIS A 134 -11.86 -3.95 -9.52
CA HIS A 134 -12.62 -4.39 -10.67
C HIS A 134 -13.07 -5.86 -10.51
N PRO A 135 -14.26 -6.28 -10.97
CA PRO A 135 -14.76 -7.65 -10.76
C PRO A 135 -13.81 -8.74 -11.24
N GLU A 136 -13.03 -8.49 -12.30
CA GLU A 136 -12.02 -9.43 -12.78
C GLU A 136 -10.88 -9.64 -11.76
N VAL A 137 -10.47 -8.59 -11.03
CA VAL A 137 -9.49 -8.73 -9.94
C VAL A 137 -10.05 -9.66 -8.86
N ILE A 138 -11.29 -9.43 -8.41
CA ILE A 138 -11.93 -10.21 -7.35
C ILE A 138 -12.04 -11.69 -7.74
N LYS A 139 -12.44 -11.97 -8.98
CA LYS A 139 -12.51 -13.34 -9.52
C LYS A 139 -11.15 -14.05 -9.49
N LYS A 140 -10.04 -13.34 -9.66
CA LYS A 140 -8.68 -13.93 -9.63
C LYS A 140 -8.10 -14.08 -8.22
N VAL A 141 -8.67 -13.42 -7.21
CA VAL A 141 -8.29 -13.61 -5.79
C VAL A 141 -8.93 -14.88 -5.22
N ILE A 142 -10.16 -15.19 -5.61
CA ILE A 142 -10.97 -16.28 -5.04
C ILE A 142 -10.64 -17.65 -5.66
N ASN A 143 -10.18 -17.70 -6.91
CA ASN A 143 -9.84 -18.92 -7.65
C ASN A 143 -8.34 -19.22 -7.61
#